data_AF-A0A842S4N3-F1
#
_entry.id   AF-A0A842S4N3-F1
#
_cell.length_a   1.000
_cell.length_b   1.000
_cell.length_c   1.000
_cell.angle_alpha   90.00
_cell.angle_beta   90.00
_cell.angle_gamma   90.00
#
_symmetry.space_group_name_H-M   'P 1'
#
loop_
_entity.id
_entity.type
_entity.pdbx_description
1 polymer ?
#
loop_
_entity_poly.entity_id
_entity_poly.type
_entity_poly.pdbx_seq_one_letter_code
_entity_poly.pdbx_strand_id
1 'polypeptide(L)'
;MPNTLEKIRILGANSKYDICASTASSRTDKYPKLFGNSKNWVGATASAGICHSYTPDGRCMSLFKTLYTNKCLYDCKYCFSQNCKHRVSFTPEEYARTFMKLYSMNVVEGVFISSGVCGSADETTEEMLEAIRLLRFKYNFQGYVHFKILPGVSQYLIKEAICLSDRISINSEASTKGYLSEIASQKDFKNDIEMRQRWLKYHRIRHNEEAMKELK
;
A
#
# COMPACT_ATOMS: atom_id res chain seq x y z
N MET A 1 -2.82 -22.31 9.34
CA MET A 1 -2.74 -20.91 8.85
C MET A 1 -1.42 -20.74 8.11
N PRO A 2 -1.36 -20.00 6.99
CA PRO A 2 -0.13 -19.81 6.23
C PRO A 2 0.94 -19.11 7.07
N ASN A 3 2.19 -19.52 6.91
CA ASN A 3 3.35 -18.91 7.58
C ASN A 3 3.54 -17.45 7.11
N THR A 4 4.13 -16.58 7.93
CA THR A 4 4.41 -15.17 7.61
C THR A 4 5.13 -14.99 6.27
N LEU A 5 6.13 -15.82 5.96
CA LEU A 5 6.84 -15.77 4.67
C LEU A 5 5.90 -16.08 3.48
N GLU A 6 4.98 -17.01 3.66
CA GLU A 6 3.99 -17.35 2.64
C GLU A 6 2.98 -16.22 2.46
N LYS A 7 2.55 -15.57 3.54
CA LYS A 7 1.70 -14.37 3.48
C LYS A 7 2.39 -13.24 2.74
N ILE A 8 3.67 -12.94 3.03
CA ILE A 8 4.46 -11.94 2.30
C ILE A 8 4.48 -12.29 0.80
N ARG A 9 4.73 -13.56 0.45
CA ARG A 9 4.76 -13.99 -0.96
C ARG A 9 3.42 -13.77 -1.65
N ILE A 10 2.32 -14.17 -1.04
CA ILE A 10 0.97 -14.05 -1.61
C ILE A 10 0.56 -12.57 -1.69
N LEU A 11 0.61 -11.85 -0.57
CA LEU A 11 0.16 -10.47 -0.47
C LEU A 11 1.05 -9.51 -1.26
N GLY A 12 2.36 -9.77 -1.27
CA GLY A 12 3.32 -9.06 -2.12
C GLY A 12 3.02 -9.25 -3.60
N ALA A 13 2.72 -10.48 -4.04
CA ALA A 13 2.37 -10.74 -5.44
C ALA A 13 1.04 -10.09 -5.84
N ASN A 14 0.05 -10.08 -4.93
CA ASN A 14 -1.23 -9.40 -5.15
C ASN A 14 -1.06 -7.87 -5.20
N SER A 15 -0.08 -7.32 -4.49
CA SER A 15 0.25 -5.89 -4.52
C SER A 15 1.02 -5.43 -5.75
N LYS A 16 1.35 -6.32 -6.70
CA LYS A 16 2.22 -6.01 -7.85
C LYS A 16 1.75 -4.79 -8.66
N TYR A 17 0.45 -4.59 -8.79
CA TYR A 17 -0.12 -3.47 -9.55
C TYR A 17 -0.11 -2.15 -8.79
N ASP A 18 0.13 -2.16 -7.47
CA ASP A 18 0.44 -0.95 -6.72
C ASP A 18 1.91 -0.51 -6.97
N ILE A 19 2.73 -1.33 -7.63
CA ILE A 19 4.17 -1.08 -7.77
C ILE A 19 4.46 -0.31 -9.07
N CYS A 20 4.81 0.97 -8.92
CA CYS A 20 5.29 1.83 -10.02
C CYS A 20 6.79 1.65 -10.33
N ALA A 21 7.46 0.63 -9.78
CA ALA A 21 8.90 0.42 -9.92
C ALA A 21 9.22 -0.81 -10.78
N SER A 22 10.24 -0.70 -11.63
CA SER A 22 10.77 -1.78 -12.49
C SER A 22 11.26 -3.01 -11.70
N THR A 23 11.38 -2.89 -10.37
CA THR A 23 11.95 -3.89 -9.47
C THR A 23 11.00 -5.02 -9.07
N ALA A 24 9.70 -4.94 -9.38
CA ALA A 24 8.71 -5.95 -8.96
C ALA A 24 8.02 -6.71 -10.11
N SER A 25 8.40 -6.43 -11.36
CA SER A 25 7.91 -7.16 -12.52
C SER A 25 9.01 -8.04 -13.07
N SER A 26 8.82 -9.36 -12.97
CA SER A 26 9.67 -10.33 -13.65
C SER A 26 9.74 -9.98 -15.14
N ARG A 27 10.96 -9.91 -15.67
CA ARG A 27 11.20 -9.49 -17.06
C ARG A 27 10.92 -10.59 -18.09
N THR A 28 10.42 -11.77 -17.70
CA THR A 28 10.77 -13.01 -18.42
C THR A 28 9.67 -13.88 -19.02
N ASP A 29 8.38 -13.56 -18.90
CA ASP A 29 7.36 -14.37 -19.61
C ASP A 29 6.85 -13.72 -20.90
N LYS A 30 6.95 -12.40 -21.05
CA LYS A 30 6.34 -11.66 -22.19
C LYS A 30 7.32 -11.07 -23.21
N TYR A 31 8.62 -11.07 -22.91
CA TYR A 31 9.67 -10.57 -23.80
C TYR A 31 10.51 -11.75 -24.32
N PRO A 32 11.11 -11.66 -25.53
CA PRO A 32 11.90 -12.75 -26.09
C PRO A 32 12.95 -13.21 -25.08
N LYS A 33 13.01 -14.51 -24.82
CA LYS A 33 13.97 -15.16 -23.93
C LYS A 33 15.38 -15.11 -24.54
N LEU A 34 15.93 -13.90 -24.75
CA LEU A 34 17.32 -13.70 -25.17
C LEU A 34 18.30 -14.38 -24.20
N PHE A 35 17.89 -14.58 -22.94
CA PHE A 35 18.76 -15.01 -21.85
C PHE A 35 18.21 -16.21 -21.03
N GLY A 36 17.21 -16.95 -21.53
CA GLY A 36 16.71 -18.15 -20.81
C GLY A 36 16.02 -17.85 -19.47
N ASN A 37 16.19 -18.73 -18.46
CA ASN A 37 15.49 -18.63 -17.17
C ASN A 37 16.14 -17.58 -16.25
N SER A 38 15.45 -16.48 -15.95
CA SER A 38 15.99 -15.33 -15.19
C SER A 38 16.42 -15.62 -13.77
N LYS A 39 15.97 -16.72 -13.14
CA LYS A 39 16.27 -17.02 -11.73
C LYS A 39 17.76 -17.12 -11.42
N ASN A 40 18.58 -17.46 -12.41
CA ASN A 40 20.03 -17.62 -12.25
C ASN A 40 20.82 -16.37 -12.69
N TRP A 41 20.13 -15.28 -13.05
CA TRP A 41 20.76 -14.06 -13.54
C TRP A 41 20.94 -13.05 -12.42
N VAL A 42 22.12 -12.45 -12.37
CA VAL A 42 22.39 -11.28 -11.54
C VAL A 42 21.45 -10.15 -11.98
N GLY A 43 20.75 -9.51 -11.04
CA GLY A 43 19.76 -8.47 -11.33
C GLY A 43 18.34 -8.97 -11.66
N ALA A 44 18.06 -10.26 -11.47
CA ALA A 44 16.69 -10.75 -11.46
C ALA A 44 15.88 -10.04 -10.36
N THR A 45 14.66 -9.60 -10.69
CA THR A 45 13.78 -8.89 -9.75
C THR A 45 13.46 -9.77 -8.54
N ALA A 46 13.82 -9.28 -7.35
CA ALA A 46 13.67 -9.98 -6.08
C ALA A 46 12.22 -10.03 -5.58
N SER A 47 12.03 -10.77 -4.48
CA SER A 47 10.78 -11.28 -3.91
C SER A 47 9.61 -10.31 -3.84
N ALA A 48 8.41 -10.86 -4.10
CA ALA A 48 7.12 -10.25 -3.75
C ALA A 48 7.15 -9.61 -2.35
N GLY A 49 6.74 -8.35 -2.24
CA GLY A 49 6.58 -7.65 -0.97
C GLY A 49 7.59 -6.54 -0.68
N ILE A 50 8.58 -6.32 -1.55
CA ILE A 50 9.54 -5.22 -1.42
C ILE A 50 9.51 -4.38 -2.70
N CYS A 51 9.49 -3.06 -2.57
CA CYS A 51 9.64 -2.14 -3.69
C CYS A 51 10.63 -1.02 -3.38
N HIS A 52 11.25 -0.45 -4.40
CA HIS A 52 12.05 0.75 -4.25
C HIS A 52 11.19 1.99 -4.51
N SER A 53 11.37 3.02 -3.67
CA SER A 53 10.73 4.33 -3.81
C SER A 53 11.79 5.41 -3.72
N TYR A 54 11.49 6.58 -4.28
CA TYR A 54 12.38 7.74 -4.25
C TYR A 54 11.76 8.82 -3.38
N THR A 55 12.54 9.34 -2.45
CA THR A 55 12.17 10.51 -1.65
C THR A 55 12.31 11.80 -2.46
N PRO A 56 11.73 12.92 -2.00
CA PRO A 56 11.85 14.21 -2.70
C PRO A 56 13.27 14.70 -2.95
N ASP A 57 14.24 14.31 -2.11
CA ASP A 57 15.67 14.58 -2.24
C ASP A 57 16.42 13.60 -3.15
N GLY A 58 15.72 12.64 -3.77
CA GLY A 58 16.28 11.71 -4.75
C GLY A 58 16.92 10.45 -4.16
N ARG A 59 16.89 10.26 -2.84
CA ARG A 59 17.32 9.00 -2.22
C ARG A 59 16.39 7.85 -2.62
N CYS A 60 16.98 6.76 -3.08
CA CYS A 60 16.30 5.49 -3.25
C CYS A 60 16.20 4.79 -1.90
N MET A 61 15.01 4.34 -1.53
CA MET A 61 14.76 3.58 -0.31
C MET A 61 13.97 2.31 -0.60
N SER A 62 14.28 1.25 0.14
CA SER A 62 13.54 0.00 0.11
C SER A 62 12.32 0.05 1.03
N LEU A 63 11.13 -0.28 0.53
CA LEU A 63 9.89 -0.28 1.29
C LEU A 63 9.32 -1.69 1.41
N PHE A 64 8.85 -2.03 2.60
CA PHE A 64 7.96 -3.17 2.81
C PHE A 64 6.59 -2.85 2.23
N LYS A 65 6.30 -3.39 1.05
CA LYS A 65 5.09 -3.14 0.29
C LYS A 65 4.35 -4.44 0.06
N THR A 66 3.49 -4.77 1.00
CA THR A 66 2.53 -5.88 0.90
C THR A 66 1.13 -5.35 1.14
N LEU A 67 0.12 -6.02 0.58
CA LEU A 67 -1.24 -5.84 1.07
C LEU A 67 -1.31 -6.29 2.54
N TYR A 68 -2.13 -5.61 3.34
CA TYR A 68 -2.49 -6.02 4.69
C TYR A 68 -3.44 -7.23 4.63
N THR A 69 -4.46 -7.17 3.75
CA THR A 69 -5.23 -8.33 3.29
C THR A 69 -5.47 -8.30 1.79
N ASN A 70 -5.57 -9.47 1.17
CA ASN A 70 -6.09 -9.60 -0.21
C ASN A 70 -7.57 -10.00 -0.24
N LYS A 71 -8.27 -10.05 0.90
CA LYS A 71 -9.73 -10.12 0.93
C LYS A 71 -10.28 -8.77 0.51
N CYS A 72 -11.19 -8.77 -0.46
CA CYS A 72 -11.75 -7.55 -1.01
C CYS A 72 -13.22 -7.78 -1.35
N LEU A 73 -14.10 -6.86 -0.93
CA LEU A 73 -15.50 -6.83 -1.32
C LEU A 73 -15.73 -6.24 -2.72
N TYR A 74 -14.76 -5.49 -3.25
CA TYR A 74 -14.84 -4.84 -4.55
C TYR A 74 -14.45 -5.76 -5.72
N ASP A 75 -15.16 -5.62 -6.84
CA ASP A 75 -15.09 -6.42 -8.06
C ASP A 75 -14.17 -5.84 -9.16
N CYS A 76 -13.14 -5.09 -8.77
CA CYS A 76 -12.25 -4.40 -9.71
C CYS A 76 -11.66 -5.39 -10.74
N LYS A 77 -12.08 -5.30 -12.01
CA LYS A 77 -11.76 -6.26 -13.08
C LYS A 77 -10.27 -6.34 -13.41
N TYR A 78 -9.54 -5.27 -13.12
CA TYR A 78 -8.08 -5.20 -13.28
C TYR A 78 -7.30 -5.75 -12.08
N CYS A 79 -7.95 -5.97 -10.93
CA CYS A 79 -7.28 -6.31 -9.68
C CYS A 79 -7.01 -7.81 -9.58
N PHE A 80 -5.74 -8.19 -9.40
CA PHE A 80 -5.36 -9.59 -9.24
C PHE A 80 -5.97 -10.25 -8.00
N SER A 81 -6.24 -9.45 -6.95
CA SER A 81 -6.93 -9.97 -5.77
C SER A 81 -8.29 -10.56 -6.14
N GLN A 82 -9.01 -10.07 -7.15
CA GLN A 82 -10.29 -10.68 -7.54
C GLN A 82 -10.13 -12.16 -7.92
N ASN A 83 -9.05 -12.51 -8.61
CA ASN A 83 -8.76 -13.85 -9.11
C ASN A 83 -7.95 -14.73 -8.14
N CYS A 84 -7.54 -14.20 -6.99
CA CYS A 84 -6.70 -14.94 -6.05
C CYS A 84 -7.53 -15.92 -5.21
N LYS A 85 -7.28 -17.23 -5.38
CA LYS A 85 -7.93 -18.30 -4.59
C LYS A 85 -7.46 -18.34 -3.13
N HIS A 86 -6.21 -17.95 -2.87
CA HIS A 86 -5.61 -17.99 -1.54
C HIS A 86 -5.81 -16.65 -0.82
N ARG A 87 -6.85 -16.56 0.01
CA ARG A 87 -7.17 -15.37 0.78
C ARG A 87 -6.45 -15.38 2.12
N VAL A 88 -5.61 -14.38 2.36
CA VAL A 88 -4.81 -14.25 3.58
C VAL A 88 -4.85 -12.81 4.08
N SER A 89 -4.71 -12.65 5.40
CA SER A 89 -4.62 -11.37 6.07
C SER A 89 -3.50 -11.42 7.11
N PHE A 90 -2.88 -10.27 7.36
CA PHE A 90 -2.13 -10.04 8.58
C PHE A 90 -3.08 -9.71 9.74
N THR A 91 -2.60 -9.88 10.97
CA THR A 91 -3.10 -9.10 12.12
C THR A 91 -2.22 -7.86 12.30
N PRO A 92 -2.65 -6.82 13.03
CA PRO A 92 -1.84 -5.62 13.22
C PRO A 92 -0.47 -5.91 13.85
N GLU A 93 -0.45 -6.76 14.89
CA GLU A 93 0.76 -7.20 15.58
C GLU A 93 1.68 -8.05 14.68
N GLU A 94 1.10 -8.92 13.85
CA GLU A 94 1.88 -9.74 12.91
C GLU A 94 2.53 -8.85 11.83
N TYR A 95 1.80 -7.89 11.28
CA TYR A 95 2.31 -6.95 10.28
C TYR A 95 3.46 -6.12 10.85
N ALA A 96 3.24 -5.49 12.01
CA ALA A 96 4.23 -4.63 12.66
C ALA A 96 5.51 -5.42 13.01
N ARG A 97 5.37 -6.61 13.60
CA ARG A 97 6.51 -7.49 13.94
C ARG A 97 7.29 -7.93 12.70
N THR A 98 6.57 -8.27 11.62
CA THR A 98 7.18 -8.68 10.35
C THR A 98 8.01 -7.55 9.76
N PHE A 99 7.44 -6.35 9.70
CA PHE A 99 8.15 -5.16 9.26
C PHE A 99 9.41 -4.91 10.12
N MET A 100 9.28 -4.89 11.44
CA MET A 100 10.41 -4.62 12.34
C MET A 100 11.54 -5.65 12.19
N LYS A 101 11.22 -6.90 11.91
CA LYS A 101 12.22 -7.93 11.61
C LYS A 101 12.95 -7.65 10.30
N LEU A 102 12.24 -7.26 9.24
CA LEU A 102 12.86 -6.89 7.97
C LEU A 102 13.72 -5.62 8.11
N TYR A 103 13.24 -4.66 8.89
CA TYR A 103 13.95 -3.43 9.20
C TYR A 103 15.25 -3.70 9.97
N SER A 104 15.23 -4.53 11.02
CA SER A 104 16.44 -4.85 11.80
C SER A 104 17.50 -5.64 11.02
N MET A 105 17.11 -6.29 9.92
CA MET A 105 18.00 -7.00 9.00
C MET A 105 18.47 -6.09 7.84
N ASN A 106 18.16 -4.80 7.85
CA ASN A 106 18.45 -3.84 6.77
C ASN A 106 17.87 -4.26 5.41
N VAL A 107 16.74 -4.97 5.40
CA VAL A 107 16.06 -5.40 4.16
C VAL A 107 15.12 -4.32 3.63
N VAL A 108 14.55 -3.51 4.54
CA VAL A 108 13.64 -2.40 4.23
C VAL A 108 13.98 -1.21 5.11
N GLU A 109 13.79 0.01 4.60
CA GLU A 109 13.99 1.28 5.30
C GLU A 109 12.66 1.95 5.71
N GLY A 110 11.54 1.53 5.12
CA GLY A 110 10.23 2.08 5.40
C GLY A 110 9.09 1.15 5.02
N VAL A 111 7.86 1.58 5.26
CA VAL A 111 6.66 0.78 5.01
C VAL A 111 5.73 1.47 4.02
N PHE A 112 5.16 0.67 3.11
CA PHE A 112 4.03 1.05 2.28
C PHE A 112 2.88 0.13 2.65
N ILE A 113 1.89 0.65 3.38
CA ILE A 113 0.71 -0.12 3.79
C ILE A 113 -0.45 0.17 2.84
N SER A 114 -1.01 -0.91 2.28
CA SER A 114 -2.15 -0.95 1.36
C SER A 114 -2.98 -2.18 1.70
N SER A 115 -4.22 -2.25 1.24
CA SER A 115 -5.08 -3.39 1.53
C SER A 115 -6.18 -3.55 0.48
N GLY A 116 -6.72 -4.78 0.37
CA GLY A 116 -8.10 -4.98 -0.04
C GLY A 116 -9.06 -4.56 1.07
N VAL A 117 -10.37 -4.55 0.79
CA VAL A 117 -11.40 -4.17 1.78
C VAL A 117 -12.15 -5.40 2.29
N CYS A 118 -11.95 -5.73 3.56
CA CYS A 118 -12.61 -6.85 4.22
C CYS A 118 -13.66 -6.32 5.20
N GLY A 119 -14.93 -6.67 5.02
CA GLY A 119 -16.02 -6.08 5.81
C GLY A 119 -16.33 -4.67 5.31
N SER A 120 -15.84 -3.64 6.00
CA SER A 120 -15.94 -2.25 5.57
C SER A 120 -14.58 -1.58 5.31
N ALA A 121 -14.61 -0.46 4.58
CA ALA A 121 -13.42 0.37 4.36
C ALA A 121 -12.86 0.95 5.67
N ASP A 122 -13.73 1.25 6.62
CA ASP A 122 -13.37 1.79 7.93
C ASP A 122 -12.72 0.72 8.80
N GLU A 123 -13.36 -0.44 8.95
CA GLU A 123 -12.81 -1.57 9.73
C GLU A 123 -11.42 -1.97 9.23
N THR A 124 -11.24 -2.10 7.92
CA THR A 124 -9.92 -2.45 7.37
C THR A 124 -8.89 -1.34 7.59
N THR A 125 -9.32 -0.08 7.52
CA THR A 125 -8.41 1.07 7.77
C THR A 125 -8.03 1.16 9.24
N GLU A 126 -8.95 0.87 10.17
CA GLU A 126 -8.67 0.83 11.61
C GLU A 126 -7.63 -0.23 11.95
N GLU A 127 -7.71 -1.42 11.35
CA GLU A 127 -6.69 -2.47 11.50
C GLU A 127 -5.32 -2.05 10.92
N MET A 128 -5.32 -1.41 9.74
CA MET A 128 -4.10 -0.87 9.15
C MET A 128 -3.48 0.22 10.05
N LEU A 129 -4.30 1.12 10.58
CA LEU A 129 -3.85 2.18 11.50
C LEU A 129 -3.31 1.60 12.79
N GLU A 130 -3.93 0.57 13.34
CA GLU A 130 -3.42 -0.13 14.52
C GLU A 130 -2.03 -0.72 14.27
N ALA A 131 -1.79 -1.29 13.08
CA ALA A 131 -0.46 -1.76 12.71
C ALA A 131 0.57 -0.62 12.72
N ILE A 132 0.20 0.56 12.22
CA ILE A 132 1.05 1.76 12.24
C ILE A 132 1.23 2.32 13.66
N ARG A 133 0.18 2.32 14.50
CA ARG A 133 0.30 2.72 15.92
C ARG A 133 1.28 1.84 16.66
N LEU A 134 1.23 0.53 16.44
CA LEU A 134 2.22 -0.39 17.01
C LEU A 134 3.63 -0.02 16.55
N LEU A 135 3.84 0.28 15.27
CA LEU A 135 5.14 0.75 14.79
C LEU A 135 5.58 2.03 15.52
N ARG A 136 4.72 3.06 15.57
CA ARG A 136 5.05 4.36 16.16
C ARG A 136 5.28 4.30 17.67
N PHE A 137 4.38 3.67 18.42
CA PHE A 137 4.31 3.79 19.88
C PHE A 137 4.83 2.59 20.64
N LYS A 138 4.74 1.37 20.08
CA LYS A 138 5.28 0.16 20.73
C LYS A 138 6.72 -0.11 20.30
N TYR A 139 7.01 -0.01 19.01
CA TYR A 139 8.35 -0.27 18.47
C TYR A 139 9.20 0.99 18.30
N ASN A 140 8.65 2.18 18.62
CA ASN A 140 9.34 3.48 18.50
C ASN A 140 9.93 3.73 17.09
N PHE A 141 9.28 3.22 16.06
CA PHE A 141 9.72 3.39 14.67
C PHE A 141 9.37 4.79 14.18
N GLN A 142 10.40 5.60 13.92
CA GLN A 142 10.28 6.96 13.39
C GLN A 142 10.63 7.07 11.89
N GLY A 143 10.83 5.93 11.21
CA GLY A 143 11.14 5.93 9.77
C GLY A 143 9.92 6.16 8.89
N TYR A 144 10.13 6.04 7.58
CA TYR A 144 9.16 6.42 6.55
C TYR A 144 7.94 5.49 6.49
N VAL A 145 6.74 6.08 6.53
CA VAL A 145 5.44 5.42 6.37
C VAL A 145 4.68 6.05 5.20
N HIS A 146 4.36 5.23 4.21
CA HIS A 146 3.40 5.54 3.16
C HIS A 146 2.09 4.79 3.43
N PHE A 147 1.03 5.53 3.72
CA PHE A 147 -0.30 4.97 3.91
C PHE A 147 -1.18 5.17 2.67
N LYS A 148 -1.66 4.08 2.08
CA LYS A 148 -2.61 4.13 0.97
C LYS A 148 -4.03 4.04 1.51
N ILE A 149 -4.78 5.12 1.35
CA ILE A 149 -6.18 5.22 1.75
C ILE A 149 -7.06 4.33 0.88
N LEU A 150 -8.02 3.67 1.52
CA LEU A 150 -9.03 2.86 0.87
C LEU A 150 -10.18 3.75 0.36
N PRO A 151 -10.76 3.43 -0.81
CA PRO A 151 -11.97 4.09 -1.28
C PRO A 151 -13.10 3.88 -0.26
N GLY A 152 -13.91 4.91 -0.03
CA GLY A 152 -15.04 4.78 0.90
C GLY A 152 -14.67 4.90 2.39
N VAL A 153 -13.43 5.22 2.76
CA VAL A 153 -13.05 5.41 4.18
C VAL A 153 -13.54 6.74 4.78
N SER A 154 -13.94 6.77 6.03
CA SER A 154 -14.39 7.95 6.75
C SER A 154 -13.30 9.00 6.96
N GLN A 155 -13.70 10.28 7.01
CA GLN A 155 -12.77 11.42 7.11
C GLN A 155 -11.90 11.39 8.37
N TYR A 156 -12.43 10.92 9.51
CA TYR A 156 -11.68 10.88 10.77
C TYR A 156 -10.48 9.92 10.71
N LEU A 157 -10.63 8.78 10.03
CA LEU A 157 -9.54 7.82 9.79
C LEU A 157 -8.48 8.38 8.85
N ILE A 158 -8.90 9.17 7.85
CA ILE A 158 -7.95 9.89 6.97
C ILE A 158 -7.11 10.87 7.78
N LYS A 159 -7.76 11.63 8.68
CA LYS A 159 -7.05 12.56 9.57
C LYS A 159 -6.03 11.82 10.43
N GLU A 160 -6.41 10.69 11.03
CA GLU A 160 -5.48 9.86 11.81
C GLU A 160 -4.32 9.31 10.96
N ALA A 161 -4.61 8.80 9.76
CA ALA A 161 -3.59 8.32 8.84
C ALA A 161 -2.56 9.41 8.48
N ILE A 162 -3.02 10.64 8.25
CA ILE A 162 -2.16 11.80 7.99
C ILE A 162 -1.24 12.07 9.19
N CYS A 163 -1.74 12.02 10.43
CA CYS A 163 -0.93 12.27 11.62
C CYS A 163 0.17 11.22 11.84
N LEU A 164 -0.04 9.98 11.37
CA LEU A 164 0.88 8.86 11.62
C LEU A 164 1.84 8.57 10.47
N SER A 165 1.65 9.21 9.30
CA SER A 165 2.33 8.84 8.04
C SER A 165 3.03 10.02 7.37
N ASP A 166 4.16 9.74 6.73
CA ASP A 166 4.96 10.70 5.95
C ASP A 166 4.35 10.98 4.57
N ARG A 167 3.64 9.98 4.01
CA ARG A 167 3.00 10.10 2.71
C ARG A 167 1.64 9.41 2.69
N ILE A 168 0.68 10.08 2.05
CA ILE A 168 -0.65 9.56 1.79
C ILE A 168 -0.88 9.44 0.29
N SER A 169 -1.55 8.36 -0.13
CA SER A 169 -2.05 8.21 -1.50
C SER A 169 -3.43 7.58 -1.54
N ILE A 170 -4.15 7.79 -2.63
CA ILE A 170 -5.40 7.11 -2.97
C ILE A 170 -5.37 6.80 -4.47
N ASN A 171 -5.94 5.68 -4.88
CA ASN A 171 -6.07 5.37 -6.30
C ASN A 171 -7.26 6.13 -6.90
N SER A 172 -7.06 6.76 -8.07
CA SER A 172 -8.17 7.32 -8.85
C SER A 172 -8.88 6.29 -9.72
N GLU A 173 -8.16 5.23 -10.15
CA GLU A 173 -8.59 4.11 -11.01
C GLU A 173 -9.08 4.48 -12.43
N ALA A 174 -9.92 5.50 -12.57
CA ALA A 174 -10.42 6.02 -13.84
C ALA A 174 -10.52 7.55 -13.80
N SER A 175 -10.63 8.18 -14.97
CA SER A 175 -10.82 9.64 -15.11
C SER A 175 -12.29 10.07 -15.10
N THR A 176 -13.22 9.15 -15.32
CA THR A 176 -14.67 9.44 -15.36
C THR A 176 -15.47 8.38 -14.60
N LYS A 177 -16.68 8.76 -14.18
CA LYS A 177 -17.63 7.84 -13.54
C LYS A 177 -17.98 6.65 -14.43
N GLY A 178 -18.21 6.87 -15.74
CA GLY A 178 -18.60 5.83 -16.68
C GLY A 178 -17.53 4.73 -16.79
N TYR A 179 -16.28 5.13 -17.00
CA TYR A 179 -15.16 4.18 -17.05
C TYR A 179 -14.95 3.47 -15.71
N LEU A 180 -15.10 4.17 -14.57
CA LEU A 180 -14.99 3.51 -13.26
C LEU A 180 -16.02 2.39 -13.12
N SER A 181 -17.28 2.65 -13.45
CA SER A 181 -18.35 1.65 -13.36
C SER A 181 -18.10 0.44 -14.29
N GLU A 182 -17.43 0.64 -15.42
CA GLU A 182 -17.05 -0.45 -16.31
C GLU A 182 -16.01 -1.38 -15.68
N ILE A 183 -15.00 -0.81 -15.00
CA ILE A 183 -13.85 -1.57 -14.48
C ILE A 183 -13.97 -1.96 -13.00
N ALA A 184 -14.85 -1.31 -12.24
CA ALA A 184 -15.09 -1.52 -10.81
C ALA A 184 -16.52 -1.06 -10.45
N SER A 185 -17.49 -1.94 -10.69
CA SER A 185 -18.91 -1.58 -10.67
C SER A 185 -19.42 -1.17 -9.28
N GLN A 186 -18.77 -1.67 -8.22
CA GLN A 186 -19.15 -1.42 -6.84
C GLN A 186 -18.56 -0.13 -6.23
N LYS A 187 -17.72 0.61 -6.96
CA LYS A 187 -17.13 1.87 -6.47
C LYS A 187 -17.91 3.08 -6.97
N ASP A 188 -18.21 4.02 -6.07
CA ASP A 188 -18.78 5.31 -6.43
C ASP A 188 -17.67 6.34 -6.69
N PHE A 189 -17.61 6.87 -7.91
CA PHE A 189 -16.59 7.85 -8.30
C PHE A 189 -16.61 9.13 -7.44
N LYS A 190 -17.80 9.67 -7.17
CA LYS A 190 -17.96 10.94 -6.43
C LYS A 190 -17.72 10.74 -4.95
N ASN A 191 -18.33 9.70 -4.38
CA ASN A 191 -18.24 9.45 -2.95
C ASN A 191 -16.91 8.79 -2.58
N ASP A 192 -16.54 7.68 -3.20
CA ASP A 192 -15.45 6.85 -2.69
C ASP A 192 -14.07 7.40 -3.09
N ILE A 193 -13.99 8.18 -4.16
CA ILE A 193 -12.73 8.69 -4.72
C ILE A 193 -12.67 10.22 -4.60
N GLU A 194 -13.57 10.95 -5.27
CA GLU A 194 -13.49 12.41 -5.36
C GLU A 194 -13.64 13.08 -3.98
N MET A 195 -14.59 12.63 -3.15
CA MET A 195 -14.76 13.15 -1.79
C MET A 195 -13.50 12.94 -0.94
N ARG A 196 -12.85 11.77 -1.03
CA ARG A 196 -11.63 11.47 -0.28
C ARG A 196 -10.49 12.37 -0.74
N GLN A 197 -10.35 12.60 -2.05
CA GLN A 197 -9.37 13.57 -2.59
C GLN A 197 -9.64 15.00 -2.09
N ARG A 198 -10.91 15.42 -2.00
CA ARG A 198 -11.29 16.73 -1.44
C ARG A 198 -10.90 16.84 0.03
N TRP A 199 -11.16 15.81 0.83
CA TRP A 199 -10.74 15.78 2.24
C TRP A 199 -9.22 15.82 2.39
N LEU A 200 -8.48 15.07 1.56
CA LEU A 200 -7.02 15.13 1.54
C LEU A 200 -6.49 16.52 1.20
N LYS A 201 -7.08 17.18 0.18
CA LYS A 201 -6.75 18.56 -0.16
C LYS A 201 -7.02 19.50 1.02
N TYR A 202 -8.18 19.36 1.67
CA TYR A 202 -8.55 20.17 2.84
C TYR A 202 -7.53 20.02 3.98
N HIS A 203 -7.19 18.79 4.37
CA HIS A 203 -6.22 18.56 5.43
C HIS A 203 -4.81 19.05 5.07
N ARG A 204 -4.38 18.86 3.81
CA ARG A 204 -3.08 19.38 3.32
C ARG A 204 -3.00 20.89 3.40
N ILE A 205 -4.03 21.62 2.95
CA ILE A 205 -4.05 23.09 2.98
C ILE A 205 -3.92 23.56 4.43
N ARG A 206 -4.73 23.02 5.33
CA ARG A 206 -4.71 23.40 6.74
C ARG A 206 -3.35 23.09 7.41
N HIS A 207 -2.78 21.93 7.15
CA HIS A 207 -1.45 21.58 7.67
C HIS A 207 -0.38 22.56 7.17
N ASN A 208 -0.41 22.92 5.89
CA ASN A 208 0.52 23.91 5.34
C ASN A 208 0.31 25.29 5.99
N GLU A 209 -0.93 25.72 6.21
CA GLU A 209 -1.23 26.98 6.90
C GLU A 209 -0.70 27.00 8.33
N GLU A 210 -0.83 25.90 9.07
CA GLU A 210 -0.30 25.73 10.43
C GLU A 210 1.23 25.74 10.43
N ALA A 211 1.88 24.96 9.57
CA ALA A 211 3.35 24.94 9.44
C ALA A 211 3.93 26.31 9.05
N MET A 212 3.25 27.04 8.15
CA MET A 212 3.66 28.39 7.76
C MET A 212 3.47 29.44 8.86
N LYS A 213 2.66 29.17 9.90
CA LYS A 213 2.59 30.04 11.09
C LYS A 213 3.76 29.82 12.03
N GLU A 214 4.24 28.58 12.17
CA GLU A 214 5.39 28.25 13.02
C GLU A 214 6.73 28.74 12.43
N LEU A 215 6.78 28.91 11.10
CA LEU A 215 7.96 29.44 10.38
C LEU A 215 8.06 30.98 10.36
N LYS A 216 7.04 31.69 10.87
CA LYS A 216 7.01 33.16 10.97
C LYS A 216 7.36 33.61 12.37
#